data_AF-A0A3D5AD48-F1
#
_entry.id   AF-A0A3D5AD48-F1
#
_cell.length_a   1.000
_cell.length_b   1.000
_cell.length_c   1.000
_cell.angle_alpha   90.00
_cell.angle_beta   90.00
_cell.angle_gamma   90.00
#
_symmetry.space_group_name_H-M   'P 1'
#
loop_
_entity.id
_entity.type
_entity.pdbx_description
1 polymer ?
#
loop_
_entity_poly.entity_id
_entity_poly.type
_entity_poly.pdbx_seq_one_letter_code
_entity_poly.pdbx_strand_id
1 'polypeptide(L)' 'MKITLPSSDVIEAIKEAKKDCMAVKGFFLTYDVKFNELSIDVEPKEGYDFDPTDVFQLAWYVKEYV' A
#
# COMPACT_ATOMS: atom_id res chain seq x y z
N MET A 1 7.70 -1.58 -8.66
CA MET A 1 8.06 -0.27 -8.08
C MET A 1 8.40 -0.44 -6.61
N LYS A 2 9.33 0.34 -6.06
CA LYS A 2 9.70 0.32 -4.65
C LYS A 2 9.29 1.63 -3.97
N ILE A 3 8.55 1.54 -2.87
CA ILE A 3 8.13 2.69 -2.06
C ILE A 3 8.86 2.61 -0.71
N THR A 4 9.62 3.65 -0.38
CA THR A 4 10.32 3.76 0.92
C THR A 4 9.37 4.35 1.96
N LEU A 5 9.34 3.75 3.15
CA LEU A 5 8.48 4.17 4.25
C LEU A 5 9.26 4.94 5.31
N PRO A 6 8.62 5.89 6.03
CA PRO A 6 9.27 6.69 7.06
C PRO A 6 9.53 5.90 8.35
N SER A 7 8.75 4.85 8.63
CA SER A 7 8.95 3.94 9.76
C SER A 7 8.36 2.55 9.47
N SER A 8 8.75 1.56 10.29
CA SER A 8 8.16 0.21 10.26
C SER A 8 6.70 0.20 10.69
N ASP A 9 6.27 1.12 11.55
CA ASP A 9 4.90 1.19 12.08
C ASP A 9 3.87 1.44 10.97
N VAL A 10 4.30 2.13 9.90
CA VAL A 10 3.49 2.32 8.68
C VAL A 10 3.11 0.99 8.03
N ILE A 11 3.99 -0.02 8.08
CA ILE A 11 3.70 -1.35 7.55
C ILE A 11 2.56 -2.01 8.33
N GLU A 12 2.58 -1.88 9.65
CA GLU A 12 1.54 -2.42 10.51
C GLU A 12 0.20 -1.73 10.23
N ALA A 13 0.20 -0.40 10.16
CA ALA A 13 -0.99 0.38 9.82
C ALA A 13 -1.59 0.00 8.47
N ILE A 14 -0.77 -0.20 7.43
CA ILE A 14 -1.23 -0.66 6.11
C ILE A 14 -1.84 -2.07 6.19
N LYS A 15 -1.22 -3.00 6.94
CA LYS A 15 -1.73 -4.37 7.11
C LYS A 15 -3.04 -4.41 7.88
N GLU A 16 -3.23 -3.52 8.85
CA GLU A 16 -4.52 -3.37 9.54
C GLU A 16 -5.58 -2.76 8.63
N ALA A 17 -5.24 -1.68 7.93
CA ALA A 17 -6.12 -1.02 6.97
C ALA A 17 -6.65 -1.95 5.89
N LYS A 18 -5.81 -2.89 5.43
CA LYS A 18 -6.21 -3.93 4.47
C LYS A 18 -7.44 -4.74 4.93
N LYS A 19 -7.71 -4.84 6.24
CA LYS A 19 -8.86 -5.59 6.78
C LYS A 19 -10.17 -4.84 6.64
N ASP A 20 -10.16 -3.51 6.74
CA ASP A 20 -11.39 -2.72 6.91
C ASP A 20 -11.56 -1.59 5.87
N CYS A 21 -10.49 -1.04 5.32
CA CYS A 21 -10.53 0.08 4.37
C CYS A 21 -10.66 -0.40 2.92
N MET A 22 -11.72 0.05 2.22
CA MET A 22 -12.01 -0.37 0.85
C MET A 22 -10.96 0.11 -0.16
N ALA A 23 -10.43 1.32 0.00
CA ALA A 23 -9.37 1.85 -0.87
C ALA A 23 -8.07 1.04 -0.74
N VAL A 24 -7.67 0.74 0.49
CA VAL A 24 -6.48 -0.10 0.75
C VAL A 24 -6.71 -1.53 0.25
N LYS A 25 -7.90 -2.10 0.44
CA LYS A 25 -8.25 -3.41 -0.17
C LYS A 25 -8.11 -3.38 -1.69
N GLY A 26 -8.61 -2.33 -2.35
CA GLY A 26 -8.48 -2.12 -3.78
C GLY A 26 -7.03 -2.19 -4.22
N PHE A 27 -6.14 -1.50 -3.52
CA PHE A 27 -4.69 -1.56 -3.74
C PHE A 27 -4.14 -3.00 -3.71
N PHE A 28 -4.51 -3.81 -2.72
CA PHE A 28 -4.04 -5.21 -2.64
C PHE A 28 -4.72 -6.15 -3.66
N LEU A 29 -5.80 -5.73 -4.29
CA LEU A 29 -6.43 -6.46 -5.38
C LEU A 29 -5.71 -6.21 -6.70
N THR A 30 -5.30 -4.96 -6.96
CA THR A 30 -4.64 -4.53 -8.20
C THR A 30 -3.13 -4.79 -8.20
N TYR A 31 -2.48 -4.80 -7.04
CA TYR A 31 -1.03 -4.99 -6.92
C TYR A 31 -0.66 -6.25 -6.13
N ASP A 32 0.42 -6.91 -6.56
CA ASP A 32 1.22 -7.80 -5.73
C ASP A 32 2.15 -6.96 -4.86
N VAL A 33 2.05 -7.13 -3.54
CA VAL A 33 2.73 -6.29 -2.56
C VAL A 33 3.63 -7.15 -1.67
N LYS A 34 4.91 -6.80 -1.61
CA LYS A 34 5.90 -7.41 -0.71
C LYS A 34 6.39 -6.37 0.30
N PHE A 35 6.28 -6.70 1.58
CA PHE A 35 6.78 -5.85 2.67
C PHE A 35 8.20 -6.26 3.04
N ASN A 36 9.10 -5.28 3.09
CA ASN A 36 10.44 -5.36 3.67
C ASN A 36 10.52 -4.43 4.90
N GLU A 37 11.64 -4.38 5.63
CA GLU A 37 11.74 -3.61 6.89
C GLU A 37 11.25 -2.15 6.80
N LEU A 38 11.67 -1.41 5.77
CA LEU A 38 11.31 0.01 5.57
C LEU A 38 10.86 0.30 4.13
N SER A 39 10.38 -0.72 3.42
CA SER A 39 9.90 -0.52 2.06
C SER A 39 8.83 -1.52 1.66
N ILE A 40 8.05 -1.12 0.67
CA ILE A 40 7.06 -1.95 -0.01
C ILE A 40 7.42 -2.03 -1.48
N ASP A 41 7.60 -3.25 -1.98
CA ASP A 41 7.72 -3.51 -3.40
C ASP A 41 6.32 -3.84 -3.94
N VAL A 42 5.92 -3.13 -4.99
CA VAL A 42 4.58 -3.24 -5.58
C VAL A 42 4.68 -3.48 -7.09
N GLU A 43 3.92 -4.44 -7.58
CA GLU A 43 3.87 -4.80 -8.99
C GLU A 43 2.40 -4.93 -9.42
N PRO A 44 1.95 -4.27 -10.50
CA PRO A 44 0.59 -4.47 -10.98
C PRO A 44 0.37 -5.93 -11.34
N LYS A 45 -0.77 -6.50 -10.95
CA LYS A 45 -1.15 -7.84 -11.38
C LYS A 45 -1.52 -7.85 -12.86
N GLU A 46 -1.52 -9.03 -13.46
CA GLU A 46 -1.92 -9.22 -14.85
C GLU A 46 -3.32 -8.61 -15.10
N GLY A 47 -3.43 -7.77 -16.14
CA GLY A 47 -4.66 -7.07 -16.50
C GLY A 47 -4.92 -5.76 -15.75
N TYR A 48 -4.01 -5.35 -14.85
CA TYR A 48 -4.05 -4.04 -14.20
C TYR A 48 -2.86 -3.19 -14.63
N ASP A 49 -3.11 -1.89 -14.83
CA ASP A 49 -2.08 -0.90 -15.10
C ASP A 49 -1.66 -0.21 -13.79
N PHE A 50 -0.44 0.29 -13.77
CA PHE A 50 0.02 1.14 -12.66
C PHE A 50 -0.66 2.50 -12.71
N ASP A 51 -1.33 2.87 -11.62
CA ASP A 51 -1.85 4.21 -11.38
C ASP A 51 -1.17 4.84 -10.15
N PRO A 52 -0.42 5.95 -10.30
CA PRO A 52 0.23 6.61 -9.18
C PRO A 52 -0.75 7.13 -8.12
N THR A 53 -2.03 7.32 -8.45
CA THR A 53 -3.06 7.75 -7.49
C THR A 53 -3.37 6.67 -6.45
N ASP A 54 -3.21 5.38 -6.80
CA ASP A 54 -3.38 4.25 -5.87
C ASP A 54 -2.37 4.32 -4.72
N VAL A 55 -1.13 4.72 -5.04
CA VAL A 55 -0.05 4.90 -4.07
C VAL A 55 -0.33 6.10 -3.17
N PHE A 56 -0.88 7.18 -3.74
CA PHE A 56 -1.27 8.36 -2.98
C PHE A 56 -2.38 8.04 -1.98
N GLN A 57 -3.38 7.25 -2.37
CA GLN A 57 -4.45 6.81 -1.47
C GLN A 57 -3.92 5.96 -0.32
N LEU A 58 -2.97 5.07 -0.59
CA LEU A 58 -2.28 4.29 0.45
C LEU A 58 -1.58 5.21 1.46
N ALA A 59 -0.83 6.21 0.98
CA ALA A 59 -0.12 7.17 1.82
C ALA A 59 -1.05 8.10 2.60
N TRP A 60 -2.14 8.55 1.98
CA TRP A 60 -3.16 9.39 2.61
C TRP A 60 -3.79 8.67 3.80
N TYR A 61 -4.16 7.39 3.62
CA TYR A 61 -4.70 6.59 4.71
C TYR A 61 -3.72 6.46 5.88
N VAL A 62 -2.46 6.12 5.61
CA VAL A 62 -1.45 6.03 6.67
C VAL A 62 -1.36 7.32 7.49
N LYS A 63 -1.39 8.48 6.84
CA LYS A 63 -1.32 9.77 7.53
C LYS A 63 -2.53 10.06 8.44
N GLU A 64 -3.74 9.65 8.06
CA GLU A 64 -4.95 9.95 8.83
C GLU A 64 -5.14 9.02 10.04
N TYR A 65 -4.50 7.85 10.04
CA TYR A 65 -4.77 6.78 11.00
C TYR A 65 -3.53 6.30 11.78
N VAL A 66 -2.37 6.95 11.59
CA VAL A 66 -1.11 6.77 12.35
C VAL A 66 -0.66 8.12 12.89
#